data_AF-A0A8R1EQT0-F1
#
_entry.id   AF-A0A8R1EQT0-F1
#
_cell.length_a   1.000
_cell.length_b   1.000
_cell.length_c   1.000
_cell.angle_alpha   90.00
_cell.angle_beta   90.00
_cell.angle_gamma   90.00
#
_symmetry.space_group_name_H-M   'P 1'
#
loop_
_entity.id
_entity.type
_entity.pdbx_description
1 polymer ?
#
loop_
_entity_poly.entity_id
_entity_poly.type
_entity_poly.pdbx_seq_one_letter_code
_entity_poly.pdbx_strand_id
1 'polypeptide(L)'
;MNMLSDHTFKDRNIGQFRELLIDSKAGALFVGSEGAVFRLWAYNINDTGDNVFVKKQLILSDSEESECRSTASDESLCRPSTRFLAFTNNLNSIYVCSS
;
A
#
# COMPACT_ATOMS: atom_id res chain seq x y z
N MET A 1 -3.47 -34.98 -4.50
CA MET A 1 -3.22 -33.64 -5.06
C MET A 1 -3.23 -32.67 -3.89
N ASN A 2 -2.07 -32.14 -3.48
CA ASN A 2 -2.04 -31.07 -2.49
C ASN A 2 -2.60 -29.82 -3.15
N MET A 3 -3.77 -29.36 -2.70
CA MET A 3 -4.23 -28.01 -3.01
C MET A 3 -3.25 -27.06 -2.31
N LEU A 4 -2.39 -26.39 -3.09
CA LEU A 4 -1.68 -25.23 -2.59
C LEU A 4 -2.76 -24.22 -2.20
N SER A 5 -2.79 -23.84 -0.92
CA SER A 5 -3.73 -22.84 -0.43
C SER A 5 -3.31 -21.49 -1.01
N ASP A 6 -4.22 -20.80 -1.71
CA ASP A 6 -3.91 -19.46 -2.20
C ASP A 6 -3.65 -18.53 -1.02
N HIS A 7 -2.54 -17.79 -1.08
CA HIS A 7 -2.26 -16.73 -0.11
C HIS A 7 -2.95 -15.45 -0.58
N THR A 8 -3.76 -14.84 0.29
CA THR A 8 -4.58 -13.66 -0.02
C THR A 8 -4.49 -12.65 1.11
N PHE A 9 -4.08 -11.42 0.77
CA PHE A 9 -4.09 -10.29 1.69
C PHE A 9 -5.29 -9.38 1.41
N LYS A 10 -5.95 -8.90 2.48
CA LYS A 10 -7.07 -7.95 2.41
C LYS A 10 -6.99 -6.96 3.56
N ASP A 11 -7.33 -5.71 3.30
CA ASP A 11 -7.52 -4.68 4.33
C ASP A 11 -8.84 -3.95 4.04
N ARG A 12 -9.72 -3.87 5.04
CA ARG A 12 -11.08 -3.30 4.89
C ARG A 12 -11.11 -1.78 4.91
N ASN A 13 -10.00 -1.15 5.30
CA ASN A 13 -9.89 0.29 5.51
C ASN A 13 -9.18 0.98 4.36
N ILE A 14 -8.92 0.27 3.26
CA ILE A 14 -8.34 0.81 2.03
C ILE A 14 -9.31 0.61 0.86
N GLY A 15 -9.02 1.28 -0.25
CA GLY A 15 -9.63 0.95 -1.53
C GLY A 15 -8.75 -0.01 -2.35
N GLN A 16 -8.68 0.20 -3.66
CA GLN A 16 -8.00 -0.74 -4.56
C GLN A 16 -6.48 -0.79 -4.33
N PHE A 17 -5.91 -2.00 -4.43
CA PHE A 17 -4.46 -2.20 -4.60
C PHE A 17 -4.05 -1.85 -6.03
N ARG A 18 -2.90 -1.20 -6.22
CA ARG A 18 -2.51 -0.62 -7.51
C ARG A 18 -1.07 -0.88 -7.88
N GLU A 19 -0.15 -0.65 -6.95
CA GLU A 19 1.29 -0.71 -7.22
C GLU A 19 1.95 -1.86 -6.45
N LEU A 20 2.92 -2.52 -7.08
CA LEU A 20 3.72 -3.57 -6.46
C LEU A 20 5.20 -3.28 -6.68
N LEU A 21 5.99 -3.44 -5.63
CA LEU A 21 7.44 -3.31 -5.67
C LEU A 21 8.06 -4.40 -4.80
N ILE A 22 8.98 -5.19 -5.33
CA ILE A 22 9.52 -6.37 -4.64
C ILE A 22 11.02 -6.25 -4.37
N ASP A 23 11.42 -6.52 -3.13
CA ASP A 23 12.80 -6.83 -2.76
C ASP A 23 12.86 -8.31 -2.38
N SER A 24 13.22 -9.14 -3.36
CA SER A 24 13.31 -10.59 -3.17
C SER A 24 14.46 -11.00 -2.25
N LYS A 25 15.49 -10.18 -2.07
CA LYS A 25 16.60 -10.48 -1.15
C LYS A 25 16.19 -10.29 0.30
N ALA A 26 15.41 -9.25 0.57
CA ALA A 26 14.83 -8.99 1.88
C ALA A 26 13.52 -9.74 2.15
N GLY A 27 13.02 -10.52 1.17
CA GLY A 27 11.71 -11.18 1.25
C GLY A 27 10.54 -10.20 1.41
N ALA A 28 10.67 -8.97 0.91
CA ALA A 28 9.70 -7.91 1.12
C ALA A 28 8.89 -7.62 -0.15
N LEU A 29 7.57 -7.63 -0.03
CA LEU A 29 6.65 -7.16 -1.05
C LEU A 29 6.02 -5.84 -0.57
N PHE A 30 6.29 -4.76 -1.28
CA PHE A 30 5.66 -3.48 -1.02
C PHE A 30 4.45 -3.31 -1.93
N VAL A 31 3.34 -2.87 -1.34
CA VAL A 31 2.06 -2.77 -2.02
C VAL A 31 1.50 -1.38 -1.80
N GLY A 32 1.29 -0.64 -2.89
CA GLY A 32 0.59 0.64 -2.88
C GLY A 32 -0.90 0.45 -3.09
N SER A 33 -1.72 1.12 -2.30
CA SER A 33 -3.18 1.12 -2.45
C SER A 33 -3.76 2.53 -2.39
N GLU A 34 -5.09 2.59 -2.46
CA GLU A 34 -5.86 3.72 -1.96
C GLU A 34 -5.82 3.78 -0.43
N GLY A 35 -5.25 4.84 0.11
CA GLY A 35 -5.21 5.17 1.53
C GLY A 35 -4.06 4.54 2.33
N ALA A 36 -3.24 3.68 1.73
CA ALA A 36 -2.08 3.10 2.43
C ALA A 36 -1.00 2.58 1.49
N VAL A 37 0.19 2.38 2.07
CA VAL A 37 1.26 1.55 1.52
C VAL A 37 1.59 0.47 2.55
N PHE A 38 1.81 -0.74 2.07
CA PHE A 38 2.12 -1.91 2.89
C PHE A 38 3.53 -2.42 2.60
N ARG A 39 4.15 -3.02 3.61
CA ARG A 39 5.20 -4.03 3.44
C ARG A 39 4.60 -5.36 3.91
N LEU A 40 4.67 -6.36 3.05
CA LEU A 40 4.21 -7.73 3.30
C LEU A 40 5.39 -8.69 3.14
N TRP A 41 5.22 -9.92 3.64
CA TRP A 41 6.17 -10.99 3.34
C TRP A 41 5.96 -11.53 1.93
N ALA A 42 6.99 -11.47 1.08
CA ALA A 42 6.91 -11.88 -0.32
C ALA A 42 6.65 -13.39 -0.49
N TYR A 43 7.03 -14.22 0.49
CA TYR A 43 6.89 -15.68 0.41
C TYR A 43 5.56 -16.18 1.01
N ASN A 44 4.91 -15.38 1.86
CA ASN A 44 3.58 -15.67 2.38
C ASN A 44 2.86 -14.39 2.82
N ILE A 45 2.04 -13.84 1.93
CA ILE A 45 1.30 -12.59 2.19
C ILE A 45 0.18 -12.74 3.24
N ASN A 46 -0.11 -13.96 3.71
CA ASN A 46 -1.03 -14.18 4.83
C ASN A 46 -0.37 -13.87 6.18
N ASP A 47 0.97 -13.86 6.22
CA ASP A 47 1.71 -13.65 7.46
C ASP A 47 1.78 -12.15 7.79
N THR A 48 1.10 -11.79 8.88
CA THR A 48 1.11 -10.44 9.43
C THR A 48 1.91 -10.35 10.74
N GLY A 49 2.82 -11.29 10.96
CA GLY A 49 3.70 -11.32 12.13
C GLY A 49 4.61 -10.09 12.24
N ASP A 50 5.16 -9.90 13.43
CA ASP A 50 6.07 -8.80 13.72
C ASP A 50 7.31 -8.86 12.81
N ASN A 51 7.74 -7.69 12.31
CA ASN A 51 8.87 -7.48 11.39
C ASN A 51 8.66 -7.86 9.92
N VAL A 52 7.57 -8.54 9.55
CA VAL A 52 7.25 -8.81 8.13
C VAL A 52 6.17 -7.89 7.59
N PHE A 53 5.20 -7.52 8.43
CA PHE A 53 4.11 -6.62 8.09
C PHE A 53 4.35 -5.19 8.58
N VAL A 54 4.15 -4.22 7.68
CA VAL A 54 4.07 -2.80 8.02
C VAL A 54 2.95 -2.15 7.21
N LYS A 55 2.15 -1.29 7.85
CA LYS A 55 1.17 -0.44 7.17
C LYS A 55 1.49 1.03 7.43
N LYS A 56 1.64 1.80 6.35
CA LYS A 56 1.73 3.26 6.37
C LYS A 56 0.43 3.83 5.81
N GLN A 57 -0.39 4.43 6.66
CA GLN A 57 -1.59 5.15 6.21
C GLN A 57 -1.15 6.39 5.41
N LEU A 58 -1.79 6.60 4.26
CA LEU A 58 -1.70 7.85 3.51
C LEU A 58 -2.89 8.72 3.92
N ILE A 59 -2.59 9.85 4.56
CA ILE A 59 -3.58 10.79 5.07
C ILE A 59 -3.37 12.14 4.38
N LEU A 60 -4.47 12.78 4.01
CA LEU A 60 -4.46 14.20 3.69
C LEU A 60 -4.39 15.00 5.00
N SER A 61 -3.85 16.21 4.92
CA SER A 61 -4.08 17.20 5.96
C SER A 61 -5.54 17.66 5.96
N ASP A 62 -6.01 18.22 7.08
CA ASP A 62 -7.38 18.73 7.20
C ASP A 62 -7.73 19.76 6.11
N SER A 63 -6.75 20.59 5.70
CA SER A 63 -6.93 21.56 4.62
C SER A 63 -7.07 20.90 3.25
N GLU A 64 -6.22 19.92 2.92
CA GLU A 64 -6.29 19.20 1.64
C GLU A 64 -7.58 18.38 1.55
N GLU A 65 -7.99 17.77 2.66
CA GLU A 65 -9.23 17.02 2.75
C GLU A 65 -10.46 17.91 2.55
N SER A 66 -10.50 19.08 3.22
CA SER A 66 -11.58 20.05 3.04
C SER A 66 -11.65 20.57 1.60
N GLU A 67 -10.51 20.90 1.00
CA GLU A 67 -10.45 21.38 -0.39
C GLU A 67 -10.93 20.30 -1.37
N CYS A 68 -10.44 19.07 -1.22
CA CYS A 68 -10.87 17.96 -2.06
C CYS A 68 -12.37 17.71 -1.94
N ARG A 69 -12.92 17.62 -0.72
CA ARG A 69 -14.36 17.37 -0.52
C ARG A 69 -15.24 18.49 -1.09
N SER A 70 -14.73 19.72 -1.14
CA SER A 70 -15.47 20.85 -1.71
C SER A 70 -15.56 20.82 -3.25
N THR A 71 -14.71 20.05 -3.91
CA THR A 71 -14.56 20.03 -5.37
C THR A 71 -14.79 18.66 -6.01
N ALA A 72 -14.64 17.58 -5.24
CA ALA A 72 -14.79 16.22 -5.71
C ALA A 72 -16.26 15.87 -5.98
N SER A 73 -16.48 15.11 -7.05
CA SER A 73 -17.80 14.54 -7.35
C SER A 73 -18.20 13.41 -6.40
N ASP A 74 -17.24 12.83 -5.68
CA ASP A 74 -17.42 11.73 -4.73
C ASP A 74 -16.34 11.83 -3.64
N GLU A 75 -16.73 11.80 -2.36
CA GLU A 75 -15.79 11.90 -1.23
C GLU A 75 -14.77 10.75 -1.20
N SER A 76 -15.09 9.59 -1.78
CA SER A 76 -14.15 8.47 -1.88
C SER A 76 -12.91 8.79 -2.73
N LEU A 77 -13.01 9.79 -3.61
CA LEU A 77 -11.88 10.29 -4.42
C LEU A 77 -10.89 11.11 -3.59
N CYS A 78 -11.28 11.60 -2.41
CA CYS A 78 -10.41 12.34 -1.49
C CYS A 78 -9.51 11.44 -0.64
N ARG A 79 -9.31 10.20 -1.09
CA ARG A 79 -8.39 9.26 -0.48
C ARG A 79 -7.12 9.20 -1.32
N PRO A 80 -5.93 9.52 -0.76
CA PRO A 80 -4.68 9.45 -1.51
C PRO A 80 -4.51 8.05 -2.11
N SER A 81 -4.25 8.00 -3.40
CA SER A 81 -4.15 6.74 -4.13
C SER A 81 -2.76 6.59 -4.69
N THR A 82 -2.05 5.53 -4.28
CA THR A 82 -0.69 5.29 -4.78
C THR A 82 -0.71 5.15 -6.30
N ARG A 83 0.19 5.87 -6.98
CA ARG A 83 0.36 5.89 -8.44
C ARG A 83 1.75 5.43 -8.88
N PHE A 84 2.71 5.43 -7.96
CA PHE A 84 4.07 5.03 -8.26
C PHE A 84 4.80 4.59 -6.99
N LEU A 85 5.57 3.50 -7.12
CA LEU A 85 6.53 3.05 -6.11
C LEU A 85 7.87 2.79 -6.80
N ALA A 86 8.95 3.29 -6.20
CA ALA A 86 10.31 2.93 -6.62
C ALA A 86 11.25 2.83 -5.43
N PHE A 87 12.21 1.93 -5.54
CA PHE A 87 13.33 1.95 -4.61
C PHE A 87 14.19 3.18 -4.82
N THR A 88 14.68 3.73 -3.72
CA THR A 88 15.66 4.80 -3.70
C THR A 88 16.72 4.47 -2.64
N ASN A 89 17.79 5.26 -2.57
CA ASN A 89 18.87 5.10 -1.60
C ASN A 89 19.42 3.66 -1.52
N ASN A 90 19.73 3.05 -2.68
CA ASN A 90 20.22 1.67 -2.77
C ASN A 90 19.31 0.64 -2.08
N LEU A 91 18.00 0.72 -2.32
CA LEU A 91 16.96 -0.16 -1.74
C LEU A 91 16.65 0.09 -0.25
N ASN A 92 17.32 1.03 0.41
CA ASN A 92 17.06 1.33 1.83
C ASN A 92 15.79 2.17 2.06
N SER A 93 15.17 2.68 0.99
CA SER A 93 13.98 3.51 1.08
C SER A 93 13.10 3.32 -0.15
N ILE A 94 11.83 3.69 0.00
CA ILE A 94 10.87 3.68 -1.10
C ILE A 94 10.37 5.10 -1.30
N TYR A 95 10.43 5.53 -2.55
CA TYR A 95 9.76 6.73 -3.01
C TYR A 95 8.34 6.37 -3.43
N VAL A 96 7.38 7.14 -2.94
CA VAL A 96 5.95 6.95 -3.17
C VAL A 96 5.38 8.23 -3.77
N CYS A 97 4.70 8.14 -4.92
CA CYS A 97 3.79 9.20 -5.38
C CYS A 97 2.35 8.73 -5.28
N SER A 98 1.51 9.63 -4.80
CA SER A 98 0.06 9.45 -4.67
C SER A 98 -0.67 10.64 -5.28
N SER A 99 -1.93 10.43 -5.67
CA SER A 99 -2.84 11.50 -6.09
C SER A 99 -3.14 12.48 -4.96
#